data_AF-A0AAD4R4F1-F1
#
_entry.id   AF-A0AAD4R4F1-F1
#
_cell.length_a   1.000
_cell.length_b   1.000
_cell.length_c   1.000
_cell.angle_alpha   90.00
_cell.angle_beta   90.00
_cell.angle_gamma   90.00
#
_symmetry.space_group_name_H-M   'P 1'
#
loop_
_entity.id
_entity.type
_entity.pdbx_description
1 polymer ?
#
loop_
_entity_poly.entity_id
_entity_poly.type
_entity_poly.pdbx_seq_one_letter_code
_entity_poly.pdbx_strand_id
1 'polypeptide(L)'
;MAVRILKNSEKVDGVEQKFSEQQLGEIEASKRKIRKLIHALNLLMEDRPEVAISSEKTCSTREMLSKEFEKLLALGDSRTKTLDQFWNFCWYAPIKECQTKRRIKERNRDWLKSFIDSGVEFLSKLLGKYDDLQRNLYIYIGDLHRYSVIMCHSDHLEASRSCYEKAFSEGNPNEYNGRSLNQIALLYQYQKGSEMLWQSVRLLLRAMIAPVPYERAWDNLKIVDGSGFEGHRKIAFDLIKSSLDDFRRTEFDKLSADFEEVLEKMLQEEPSKTENVLDTVSIVSLMAAHVLKSETCDDVQLRTVGSFALRLLHTLLTHLRKQQLPTSDGNNENGDYKDVMIDALTITAEFFSMSSQKFTTKKIPVSLKIYFKNLLQLFAELLNNLEQMDELLTTAKDNYNCAITDWFVNGTVKKTMENKLHPLVLFSKQCINNKFIPITFNERKFIAMNNINNGDPAGVDPALGFVEKVTKVQQEYAKNQV
;
A
#
# COMPACT_ATOMS: atom_id res chain seq x y z
N MET A 1 44.13 18.59 -31.55
CA MET A 1 42.89 19.32 -31.18
C MET A 1 41.84 18.28 -30.84
N ALA A 2 41.32 18.33 -29.62
CA ALA A 2 40.85 17.20 -28.80
C ALA A 2 39.75 16.31 -29.40
N VAL A 3 40.08 15.03 -29.55
CA VAL A 3 39.14 13.89 -29.48
C VAL A 3 38.60 13.83 -28.06
N ARG A 4 37.34 14.23 -27.85
CA ARG A 4 36.61 13.99 -26.60
C ARG A 4 35.73 12.77 -26.80
N ILE A 5 36.21 11.64 -26.27
CA ILE A 5 35.43 10.46 -25.90
C ILE A 5 34.22 10.98 -25.08
N LEU A 6 33.06 11.03 -25.71
CA LEU A 6 31.80 11.28 -25.01
C LEU A 6 31.52 10.03 -24.17
N LYS A 7 31.30 10.27 -22.88
CA LYS A 7 31.07 9.27 -21.85
C LYS A 7 29.95 8.31 -22.26
N ASN A 8 30.32 7.06 -22.56
CA ASN A 8 29.42 5.95 -22.84
C ASN A 8 28.90 5.33 -21.53
N SER A 9 28.23 6.14 -20.71
CA SER A 9 27.47 5.62 -19.58
C SER A 9 26.34 6.54 -19.16
N GLU A 10 25.11 6.06 -19.34
CA GLU A 10 23.97 6.51 -18.56
C GLU A 10 23.75 5.48 -17.44
N LYS A 11 23.70 5.95 -16.20
CA LYS A 11 23.43 5.10 -15.03
C LYS A 11 21.97 4.64 -15.09
N VAL A 12 21.76 3.35 -15.26
CA VAL A 12 20.46 2.68 -15.08
C VAL A 12 20.57 1.88 -13.79
N ASP A 13 19.77 2.22 -12.77
CA ASP A 13 19.68 1.48 -11.49
C ASP A 13 21.03 1.12 -10.83
N GLY A 14 22.02 2.00 -10.95
CA GLY A 14 23.35 1.80 -10.36
C GLY A 14 24.27 0.84 -11.13
N VAL A 15 23.83 0.28 -12.25
CA VAL A 15 24.62 -0.61 -13.12
C VAL A 15 24.89 0.07 -14.47
N GLU A 16 26.15 0.14 -14.86
CA GLU A 16 26.58 0.75 -16.12
C GLU A 16 26.34 -0.25 -17.26
N GLN A 17 25.18 -0.18 -17.93
CA GLN A 17 24.87 -1.03 -19.08
C GLN A 17 25.63 -0.52 -20.30
N LYS A 18 26.65 -1.27 -20.75
CA LYS A 18 27.42 -0.94 -21.95
C LYS A 18 26.72 -1.47 -23.19
N PHE A 19 26.07 -0.57 -23.93
CA PHE A 19 25.53 -0.87 -25.26
C PHE A 19 26.64 -0.82 -26.31
N SER A 20 26.56 -1.71 -27.30
CA SER A 20 27.40 -1.60 -28.51
C SER A 20 26.93 -0.42 -29.38
N GLU A 21 27.81 0.12 -30.23
CA GLU A 21 27.44 1.17 -31.19
C GLU A 21 26.28 0.75 -32.11
N GLN A 22 26.22 -0.54 -32.45
CA GLN A 22 25.12 -1.11 -33.23
C GLN A 22 23.80 -1.05 -32.44
N GLN A 23 23.80 -1.44 -31.16
CA GLN A 23 22.61 -1.38 -30.29
C GLN A 23 22.13 0.06 -30.10
N LEU A 24 23.06 1.01 -29.91
CA LEU A 24 22.72 2.44 -29.81
C LEU A 24 22.07 2.96 -31.10
N GLY A 25 22.61 2.57 -32.27
CA GLY A 25 22.02 2.89 -33.57
C GLY A 25 20.60 2.34 -33.73
N GLU A 26 20.36 1.10 -33.28
CA GLU A 26 19.04 0.47 -33.30
C GLU A 26 18.05 1.17 -32.35
N ILE A 27 18.47 1.49 -31.11
CA ILE A 27 17.66 2.23 -30.14
C ILE A 27 17.24 3.59 -30.71
N GLU A 28 18.17 4.35 -31.31
CA GLU A 28 17.84 5.63 -31.91
C GLU A 28 16.88 5.49 -33.10
N ALA A 29 17.09 4.50 -33.96
CA ALA A 29 16.24 4.25 -35.10
C ALA A 29 14.79 3.93 -34.66
N SER A 30 14.61 3.07 -33.66
CA SER A 30 13.29 2.76 -33.10
C SER A 30 12.66 3.96 -32.40
N LYS A 31 13.42 4.73 -31.60
CA LYS A 31 12.92 6.00 -31.00
C LYS A 31 12.43 6.98 -32.07
N ARG A 32 13.13 7.12 -33.21
CA ARG A 32 12.68 7.96 -34.34
C ARG A 32 11.39 7.44 -35.00
N LYS A 33 11.27 6.13 -35.21
CA LYS A 33 10.05 5.51 -35.77
C LYS A 33 8.85 5.69 -34.85
N ILE A 34 9.03 5.45 -33.55
CA ILE A 34 7.99 5.64 -32.52
C ILE A 34 7.44 7.07 -32.56
N ARG A 35 8.32 8.09 -32.60
CA ARG A 35 7.87 9.50 -32.69
C ARG A 35 7.00 9.76 -33.93
N LYS A 36 7.39 9.21 -35.10
CA LYS A 36 6.61 9.35 -36.34
C LYS A 36 5.25 8.65 -36.25
N LEU A 37 5.22 7.45 -35.69
CA LEU A 37 3.99 6.67 -35.51
C LEU A 37 3.04 7.32 -34.49
N ILE A 38 3.55 7.85 -33.38
CA ILE A 38 2.76 8.61 -32.41
C ILE A 38 2.14 9.85 -33.06
N HIS A 39 2.93 10.61 -33.83
CA HIS A 39 2.40 11.77 -34.55
C HIS A 39 1.30 11.37 -35.53
N ALA A 40 1.48 10.28 -36.29
CA ALA A 40 0.46 9.76 -37.18
C ALA A 40 -0.83 9.32 -36.43
N LEU A 41 -0.69 8.64 -35.28
CA LEU A 41 -1.83 8.28 -34.44
C LEU A 41 -2.59 9.51 -33.95
N ASN A 42 -1.88 10.54 -33.48
CA ASN A 42 -2.51 11.76 -33.00
C ASN A 42 -3.33 12.45 -34.10
N LEU A 43 -2.77 12.58 -35.31
CA LEU A 43 -3.49 13.13 -36.47
C LEU A 43 -4.75 12.33 -36.82
N LEU A 44 -4.70 10.99 -36.68
CA LEU A 44 -5.86 10.14 -36.93
C LEU A 44 -6.94 10.30 -35.85
N MET A 45 -6.59 10.67 -34.62
CA MET A 45 -7.51 10.79 -33.50
C MET A 45 -8.16 12.17 -33.30
N GLU A 46 -7.67 13.22 -33.97
CA GLU A 46 -8.13 14.61 -33.77
C GLU A 46 -9.63 14.81 -34.10
N ASP A 47 -10.13 14.24 -35.20
CA ASP A 47 -11.48 14.57 -35.71
C ASP A 47 -12.61 13.66 -35.20
N ARG A 48 -12.37 12.33 -35.12
CA ARG A 48 -13.38 11.33 -34.73
C ARG A 48 -12.75 10.13 -34.00
N PRO A 49 -12.42 10.22 -32.70
CA PRO A 49 -11.71 9.16 -31.97
C PRO A 49 -12.41 7.80 -32.01
N GLU A 50 -13.75 7.76 -32.00
CA GLU A 50 -14.54 6.51 -32.08
C GLU A 50 -14.35 5.76 -33.42
N VAL A 51 -14.27 6.51 -34.52
CA VAL A 51 -14.02 5.96 -35.86
C VAL A 51 -12.53 5.70 -36.04
N ALA A 52 -11.69 6.56 -35.46
CA ALA A 52 -10.25 6.46 -35.55
C ALA A 52 -9.74 5.20 -34.85
N ILE A 53 -10.17 4.90 -33.62
CA ILE A 53 -9.63 3.78 -32.83
C ILE A 53 -9.90 2.42 -33.49
N SER A 54 -11.04 2.29 -34.19
CA SER A 54 -11.47 1.07 -34.88
C SER A 54 -11.10 1.04 -36.36
N SER A 55 -10.56 2.12 -36.92
CA SER A 55 -10.14 2.14 -38.32
C SER A 55 -8.93 1.23 -38.55
N GLU A 56 -8.93 0.53 -39.69
CA GLU A 56 -7.82 -0.33 -40.12
C GLU A 56 -6.47 0.39 -40.07
N LYS A 57 -6.44 1.68 -40.49
CA LYS A 57 -5.23 2.51 -40.49
C LYS A 57 -4.68 2.75 -39.08
N THR A 58 -5.54 3.03 -38.10
CA THR A 58 -5.11 3.22 -36.70
C THR A 58 -4.70 1.90 -36.06
N CYS A 59 -5.43 0.81 -36.32
CA CYS A 59 -5.06 -0.53 -35.86
C CYS A 59 -3.67 -0.92 -36.38
N SER A 60 -3.45 -0.81 -37.69
CA SER A 60 -2.15 -1.08 -38.31
C SER A 60 -1.04 -0.19 -37.74
N THR A 61 -1.32 1.10 -37.53
CA THR A 61 -0.34 2.03 -36.93
C THR A 61 0.01 1.63 -35.50
N ARG A 62 -0.98 1.19 -34.71
CA ARG A 62 -0.78 0.71 -33.33
C ARG A 62 0.01 -0.60 -33.32
N GLU A 63 -0.27 -1.54 -34.22
CA GLU A 63 0.52 -2.77 -34.34
C GLU A 63 1.99 -2.49 -34.68
N MET A 64 2.26 -1.57 -35.62
CA MET A 64 3.61 -1.13 -35.93
C MET A 64 4.27 -0.47 -34.71
N LEU A 65 3.52 0.33 -33.96
CA LEU A 65 4.00 0.98 -32.75
C LEU A 65 4.35 -0.06 -31.66
N SER A 66 3.48 -1.03 -31.41
CA SER A 66 3.71 -2.15 -30.48
C SER A 66 4.98 -2.93 -30.84
N LYS A 67 5.20 -3.24 -32.13
CA LYS A 67 6.42 -3.93 -32.59
C LYS A 67 7.68 -3.13 -32.32
N GLU A 68 7.67 -1.82 -32.52
CA GLU A 68 8.83 -0.97 -32.24
C GLU A 68 9.07 -0.78 -30.73
N PHE A 69 8.01 -0.74 -29.92
CA PHE A 69 8.14 -0.74 -28.46
C PHE A 69 8.68 -2.06 -27.92
N GLU A 70 8.23 -3.21 -28.41
CA GLU A 70 8.79 -4.52 -28.03
C GLU A 70 10.29 -4.61 -28.32
N LYS A 71 10.75 -4.05 -29.44
CA LYS A 71 12.20 -3.95 -29.73
C LYS A 71 12.94 -3.13 -28.70
N LEU A 72 12.42 -1.97 -28.32
CA LEU A 72 13.04 -1.14 -27.28
C LEU A 72 13.06 -1.82 -25.92
N LEU A 73 11.99 -2.53 -25.55
CA LEU A 73 11.94 -3.30 -24.31
C LEU A 73 13.00 -4.42 -24.31
N ALA A 74 13.15 -5.14 -25.42
CA ALA A 74 14.17 -6.18 -25.57
C ALA A 74 15.59 -5.63 -25.42
N LEU A 75 15.83 -4.40 -25.89
CA LEU A 75 17.13 -3.74 -25.82
C LEU A 75 17.49 -3.21 -24.41
N GLY A 76 16.56 -3.25 -23.44
CA GLY A 76 16.88 -3.06 -22.01
C GLY A 76 17.01 -1.62 -21.50
N ASP A 77 17.18 -0.63 -22.39
CA ASP A 77 17.28 0.79 -21.99
C ASP A 77 15.95 1.31 -21.42
N SER A 78 15.94 1.67 -20.14
CA SER A 78 14.82 2.34 -19.46
C SER A 78 13.46 1.64 -19.70
N ARG A 79 13.43 0.31 -19.56
CA ARG A 79 12.26 -0.53 -19.84
C ARG A 79 10.95 0.00 -19.24
N THR A 80 10.97 0.40 -17.97
CA THR A 80 9.80 0.96 -17.28
C THR A 80 9.28 2.23 -17.98
N LYS A 81 10.16 3.18 -18.30
CA LYS A 81 9.77 4.42 -18.99
C LYS A 81 9.25 4.15 -20.39
N THR A 82 9.87 3.21 -21.09
CA THR A 82 9.44 2.76 -22.42
C THR A 82 8.05 2.13 -22.34
N LEU A 83 7.79 1.28 -21.35
CA LEU A 83 6.49 0.68 -21.10
C LEU A 83 5.42 1.73 -20.73
N ASP A 84 5.75 2.69 -19.87
CA ASP A 84 4.86 3.79 -19.47
C ASP A 84 4.43 4.62 -20.70
N GLN A 85 5.37 4.92 -21.60
CA GLN A 85 5.09 5.62 -22.85
C GLN A 85 4.19 4.78 -23.77
N PHE A 86 4.52 3.50 -23.93
CA PHE A 86 3.72 2.56 -24.71
C PHE A 86 2.26 2.50 -24.20
N TRP A 87 2.09 2.30 -22.89
CA TRP A 87 0.78 2.32 -22.23
C TRP A 87 0.03 3.62 -22.53
N ASN A 88 0.69 4.76 -22.34
CA ASN A 88 0.08 6.07 -22.52
C ASN A 88 -0.44 6.29 -23.94
N PHE A 89 0.38 6.01 -24.95
CA PHE A 89 0.03 6.30 -26.35
C PHE A 89 -0.89 5.26 -26.98
N CYS A 90 -0.70 3.98 -26.67
CA CYS A 90 -1.43 2.91 -27.35
C CYS A 90 -2.79 2.63 -26.72
N TRP A 91 -2.94 2.87 -25.41
CA TRP A 91 -4.12 2.44 -24.65
C TRP A 91 -4.75 3.59 -23.85
N TYR A 92 -4.03 4.19 -22.90
CA TYR A 92 -4.61 5.14 -21.95
C TYR A 92 -5.15 6.41 -22.61
N ALA A 93 -4.37 7.09 -23.46
CA ALA A 93 -4.81 8.31 -24.12
C ALA A 93 -6.03 8.08 -25.04
N PRO A 94 -6.05 7.04 -25.90
CA PRO A 94 -7.26 6.68 -26.66
C PRO A 94 -8.50 6.43 -25.79
N ILE A 95 -8.36 5.65 -24.71
CA ILE A 95 -9.48 5.37 -23.79
C ILE A 95 -9.97 6.66 -23.11
N LYS A 96 -9.05 7.50 -22.64
CA LYS A 96 -9.36 8.78 -21.99
C LYS A 96 -10.11 9.72 -22.93
N GLU A 97 -9.73 9.76 -24.20
CA GLU A 97 -10.40 10.58 -25.22
C GLU A 97 -11.85 10.12 -25.46
N CYS A 98 -12.12 8.81 -25.36
CA CYS A 98 -13.47 8.28 -25.37
C CYS A 98 -14.28 8.69 -24.13
N GLN A 99 -13.65 8.75 -22.95
CA GLN A 99 -14.30 9.15 -21.70
C GLN A 99 -14.71 10.63 -21.70
N THR A 100 -13.79 11.54 -22.05
CA THR A 100 -14.01 12.99 -21.98
C THR A 100 -15.11 13.47 -22.92
N LYS A 101 -15.22 12.86 -24.11
CA LYS A 101 -16.21 13.24 -25.11
C LYS A 101 -17.64 12.77 -24.79
N ARG A 102 -17.89 12.04 -23.68
CA ARG A 102 -19.22 11.53 -23.24
C ARG A 102 -20.07 10.91 -24.37
N ARG A 103 -19.44 10.26 -25.35
CA ARG A 103 -20.07 9.79 -26.60
C ARG A 103 -20.09 8.27 -26.75
N ILE A 104 -19.99 7.51 -25.67
CA ILE A 104 -20.18 6.07 -25.74
C ILE A 104 -21.67 5.76 -25.79
N LYS A 105 -22.25 5.88 -27.00
CA LYS A 105 -23.55 5.28 -27.32
C LYS A 105 -23.43 3.75 -27.21
N GLU A 106 -24.54 3.04 -26.98
CA GLU A 106 -24.53 1.56 -26.90
C GLU A 106 -23.78 0.90 -28.06
N ARG A 107 -24.00 1.38 -29.29
CA ARG A 107 -23.30 0.91 -30.51
C ARG A 107 -21.76 1.07 -30.50
N ASN A 108 -21.22 1.89 -29.60
CA ASN A 108 -19.79 2.13 -29.48
C ASN A 108 -19.11 1.25 -28.41
N ARG A 109 -19.89 0.46 -27.65
CA ARG A 109 -19.35 -0.38 -26.57
C ARG A 109 -18.61 -1.61 -27.12
N ASP A 110 -19.11 -2.21 -28.19
CA ASP A 110 -18.55 -3.46 -28.71
C ASP A 110 -17.14 -3.29 -29.27
N TRP A 111 -16.90 -2.23 -30.07
CA TRP A 111 -15.55 -1.97 -30.58
C TRP A 111 -14.60 -1.53 -29.46
N LEU A 112 -15.08 -0.76 -28.48
CA LEU A 112 -14.26 -0.33 -27.35
C LEU A 112 -13.85 -1.52 -26.48
N LYS A 113 -14.78 -2.46 -26.26
CA LYS A 113 -14.50 -3.73 -25.60
C LYS A 113 -13.47 -4.54 -26.37
N SER A 114 -13.65 -4.74 -27.68
CA SER A 114 -12.67 -5.44 -28.53
C SER A 114 -11.29 -4.76 -28.51
N PHE A 115 -11.26 -3.43 -28.50
CA PHE A 115 -10.03 -2.66 -28.33
C PHE A 115 -9.37 -2.94 -26.98
N ILE A 116 -10.10 -2.85 -25.87
CA ILE A 116 -9.59 -3.16 -24.53
C ILE A 116 -9.07 -4.60 -24.44
N ASP A 117 -9.83 -5.57 -24.95
CA ASP A 117 -9.50 -7.00 -24.91
C ASP A 117 -8.19 -7.27 -25.68
N SER A 118 -7.99 -6.61 -26.83
CA SER A 118 -6.72 -6.70 -27.57
C SER A 118 -5.52 -6.18 -26.78
N GLY A 119 -5.73 -5.18 -25.92
CA GLY A 119 -4.72 -4.66 -25.01
C GLY A 119 -4.40 -5.62 -23.88
N VAL A 120 -5.42 -6.26 -23.31
CA VAL A 120 -5.25 -7.31 -22.29
C VAL A 120 -4.44 -8.46 -22.87
N GLU A 121 -4.80 -8.95 -24.05
CA GLU A 121 -4.09 -10.03 -24.74
C GLU A 121 -2.62 -9.65 -25.00
N PHE A 122 -2.38 -8.44 -25.51
CA PHE A 122 -1.04 -7.97 -25.81
C PHE A 122 -0.17 -7.85 -24.55
N LEU A 123 -0.64 -7.16 -23.51
CA LEU A 123 0.13 -6.98 -22.28
C LEU A 123 0.34 -8.30 -21.54
N SER A 124 -0.62 -9.24 -21.60
CA SER A 124 -0.47 -10.56 -21.01
C SER A 124 0.67 -11.37 -21.65
N LYS A 125 0.90 -11.21 -22.96
CA LYS A 125 2.07 -11.81 -23.64
C LYS A 125 3.41 -11.25 -23.17
N LEU A 126 3.43 -10.05 -22.59
CA LEU A 126 4.65 -9.43 -22.06
C LEU A 126 4.97 -9.91 -20.64
N LEU A 127 3.98 -10.35 -19.86
CA LEU A 127 4.20 -10.83 -18.48
C LEU A 127 5.22 -11.97 -18.42
N GLY A 128 5.12 -12.95 -19.32
CA GLY A 128 6.06 -14.07 -19.38
C GLY A 128 7.41 -13.75 -20.04
N LYS A 129 7.63 -12.50 -20.47
CA LYS A 129 8.86 -12.08 -21.17
C LYS A 129 9.74 -11.14 -20.33
N TYR A 130 9.15 -10.40 -19.39
CA TYR A 130 9.82 -9.32 -18.68
C TYR A 130 9.48 -9.33 -17.19
N ASP A 131 10.24 -10.09 -16.42
CA ASP A 131 10.05 -10.23 -14.97
C ASP A 131 10.18 -8.89 -14.23
N ASP A 132 11.11 -8.03 -14.69
CA ASP A 132 11.33 -6.68 -14.13
C ASP A 132 10.15 -5.72 -14.33
N LEU A 133 9.20 -6.07 -15.21
CA LEU A 133 8.04 -5.24 -15.56
C LEU A 133 6.70 -5.78 -15.05
N GLN A 134 6.68 -6.95 -14.40
CA GLN A 134 5.43 -7.63 -14.03
C GLN A 134 4.48 -6.72 -13.25
N ARG A 135 5.01 -5.97 -12.27
CA ARG A 135 4.23 -5.00 -11.50
C ARG A 135 3.49 -3.99 -12.37
N ASN A 136 4.18 -3.33 -13.29
CA ASN A 136 3.60 -2.31 -14.17
C ASN A 136 2.59 -2.94 -15.13
N LEU A 137 2.92 -4.11 -15.69
CA LEU A 137 2.04 -4.85 -16.59
C LEU A 137 0.74 -5.25 -15.90
N TYR A 138 0.80 -5.80 -14.68
CA TYR A 138 -0.40 -6.12 -13.90
C TYR A 138 -1.25 -4.89 -13.60
N ILE A 139 -0.64 -3.74 -13.28
CA ILE A 139 -1.39 -2.48 -13.09
C ILE A 139 -2.14 -2.10 -14.38
N TYR A 140 -1.49 -2.18 -15.54
CA TYR A 140 -2.11 -1.80 -16.81
C TYR A 140 -3.19 -2.77 -17.28
N ILE A 141 -2.98 -4.07 -17.09
CA ILE A 141 -4.02 -5.08 -17.36
C ILE A 141 -5.21 -4.87 -16.42
N GLY A 142 -4.96 -4.58 -15.14
CA GLY A 142 -6.00 -4.19 -14.19
C GLY A 142 -6.75 -2.92 -14.63
N ASP A 143 -6.03 -1.89 -15.10
CA ASP A 143 -6.63 -0.65 -15.61
C ASP A 143 -7.55 -0.94 -16.81
N LEU A 144 -7.14 -1.82 -17.74
CA LEU A 144 -7.94 -2.25 -18.88
C LEU A 144 -9.21 -2.99 -18.46
N HIS A 145 -9.12 -3.99 -17.57
CA HIS A 145 -10.30 -4.68 -17.03
C HIS A 145 -11.25 -3.71 -16.36
N ARG A 146 -10.73 -2.77 -15.55
CA ARG A 146 -11.55 -1.73 -14.91
C ARG A 146 -12.24 -0.83 -15.93
N TYR A 147 -11.55 -0.39 -16.98
CA TYR A 147 -12.17 0.40 -18.05
C TYR A 147 -13.27 -0.37 -18.76
N SER A 148 -13.09 -1.68 -18.98
CA SER A 148 -14.13 -2.55 -19.52
C SER A 148 -15.38 -2.58 -18.64
N VAL A 149 -15.22 -2.63 -17.32
CA VAL A 149 -16.36 -2.57 -16.37
C VAL A 149 -17.08 -1.23 -16.47
N ILE A 150 -16.35 -0.12 -16.34
CA ILE A 150 -16.93 1.23 -16.24
C ILE A 150 -17.56 1.69 -17.57
N MET A 151 -16.90 1.38 -18.69
CA MET A 151 -17.25 1.94 -20.00
C MET A 151 -18.05 0.97 -20.87
N CYS A 152 -17.84 -0.34 -20.68
CA CYS A 152 -18.46 -1.39 -21.49
C CYS A 152 -19.42 -2.28 -20.70
N HIS A 153 -19.57 -2.09 -19.38
CA HIS A 153 -20.43 -2.90 -18.49
C HIS A 153 -20.08 -4.41 -18.49
N SER A 154 -18.79 -4.73 -18.58
CA SER A 154 -18.33 -6.12 -18.42
C SER A 154 -18.32 -6.57 -16.96
N ASP A 155 -18.21 -7.88 -16.77
CA ASP A 155 -18.11 -8.58 -15.48
C ASP A 155 -16.66 -8.72 -14.97
N HIS A 156 -15.71 -8.01 -15.57
CA HIS A 156 -14.27 -8.13 -15.29
C HIS A 156 -13.80 -7.42 -14.00
N LEU A 157 -14.70 -7.12 -13.06
CA LEU A 157 -14.34 -6.42 -11.82
C LEU A 157 -13.37 -7.24 -10.97
N GLU A 158 -13.61 -8.55 -10.85
CA GLU A 158 -12.74 -9.46 -10.09
C GLU A 158 -11.39 -9.68 -10.79
N ALA A 159 -11.38 -9.76 -12.13
CA ALA A 159 -10.15 -9.84 -12.91
C ALA A 159 -9.29 -8.57 -12.71
N SER A 160 -9.93 -7.39 -12.68
CA SER A 160 -9.24 -6.14 -12.37
C SER A 160 -8.63 -6.16 -10.97
N ARG A 161 -9.38 -6.64 -9.98
CA ARG A 161 -8.94 -6.76 -8.59
C ARG A 161 -7.71 -7.66 -8.46
N SER A 162 -7.81 -8.88 -9.00
CA SER A 162 -6.72 -9.87 -8.97
C SER A 162 -5.43 -9.32 -9.59
N CYS A 163 -5.53 -8.52 -10.67
CA CYS A 163 -4.37 -7.88 -11.26
C CYS A 163 -3.70 -6.88 -10.31
N TYR A 164 -4.46 -6.02 -9.62
CA TYR A 164 -3.87 -5.08 -8.67
C TYR A 164 -3.30 -5.75 -7.42
N GLU A 165 -3.91 -6.84 -6.97
CA GLU A 165 -3.39 -7.68 -5.88
C GLU A 165 -2.06 -8.32 -6.28
N LYS A 166 -1.96 -8.88 -7.49
CA LYS A 166 -0.69 -9.38 -8.03
C LYS A 166 0.35 -8.28 -8.16
N ALA A 167 -0.02 -7.11 -8.69
CA ALA A 167 0.89 -5.97 -8.75
C ALA A 167 1.37 -5.50 -7.36
N PHE A 168 0.58 -5.71 -6.32
CA PHE A 168 0.99 -5.44 -4.96
C PHE A 168 1.97 -6.50 -4.44
N SER A 169 1.72 -7.78 -4.72
CA SER A 169 2.56 -8.91 -4.28
C SER A 169 3.89 -9.05 -5.01
N GLU A 170 4.00 -8.60 -6.26
CA GLU A 170 5.26 -8.62 -7.05
C GLU A 170 6.30 -7.58 -6.56
N GLY A 171 5.98 -6.77 -5.55
CA GLY A 171 6.92 -5.81 -4.96
C GLY A 171 7.63 -6.33 -3.71
N ASN A 172 8.75 -5.72 -3.35
CA ASN A 172 9.29 -5.84 -1.99
C ASN A 172 8.20 -5.36 -0.99
N PRO A 173 7.80 -6.17 0.01
CA PRO A 173 6.80 -5.76 1.01
C PRO A 173 7.17 -4.48 1.78
N ASN A 174 8.45 -4.09 1.79
CA ASN A 174 8.92 -2.83 2.38
C ASN A 174 8.85 -1.63 1.43
N GLU A 175 8.53 -1.84 0.15
CA GLU A 175 8.46 -0.83 -0.92
C GLU A 175 7.17 -0.96 -1.74
N TYR A 176 6.08 -1.30 -1.05
CA TYR A 176 4.78 -1.38 -1.71
C TYR A 176 4.34 0.00 -2.24
N ASN A 177 3.63 -0.01 -3.37
CA ASN A 177 3.26 1.16 -4.14
C ASN A 177 1.78 1.45 -3.89
N GLY A 178 1.51 2.67 -3.42
CA GLY A 178 0.17 3.13 -3.11
C GLY A 178 -0.77 3.10 -4.32
N ARG A 179 -0.25 3.10 -5.57
CA ARG A 179 -1.07 3.06 -6.79
C ARG A 179 -1.95 1.81 -6.84
N SER A 180 -1.43 0.63 -6.50
CA SER A 180 -2.21 -0.63 -6.53
C SER A 180 -3.34 -0.59 -5.50
N LEU A 181 -3.04 -0.17 -4.27
CA LEU A 181 -4.03 -0.02 -3.20
C LEU A 181 -5.10 1.01 -3.58
N ASN A 182 -4.70 2.14 -4.16
CA ASN A 182 -5.64 3.13 -4.67
C ASN A 182 -6.56 2.54 -5.74
N GLN A 183 -6.03 1.75 -6.70
CA GLN A 183 -6.88 1.17 -7.73
C GLN A 183 -7.88 0.16 -7.14
N ILE A 184 -7.46 -0.68 -6.19
CA ILE A 184 -8.38 -1.60 -5.47
C ILE A 184 -9.44 -0.79 -4.71
N ALA A 185 -9.05 0.30 -4.05
CA ALA A 185 -10.00 1.18 -3.36
C ALA A 185 -11.09 1.73 -4.28
N LEU A 186 -10.73 2.07 -5.52
CA LEU A 186 -11.68 2.53 -6.53
C LEU A 186 -12.64 1.42 -6.98
N LEU A 187 -12.17 0.17 -7.05
CA LEU A 187 -13.07 -0.97 -7.34
C LEU A 187 -14.13 -1.14 -6.25
N TYR A 188 -13.75 -0.98 -4.99
CA TYR A 188 -14.70 -1.02 -3.87
C TYR A 188 -15.73 0.11 -3.93
N GLN A 189 -15.38 1.29 -4.44
CA GLN A 189 -16.36 2.38 -4.61
C GLN A 189 -17.43 2.04 -5.66
N TYR A 190 -17.13 1.14 -6.62
CA TYR A 190 -18.13 0.67 -7.58
C TYR A 190 -19.08 -0.37 -6.98
N GLN A 191 -18.65 -1.07 -5.93
CA GLN A 191 -19.45 -2.06 -5.21
C GLN A 191 -20.28 -1.34 -4.15
N LYS A 192 -21.57 -1.11 -4.43
CA LYS A 192 -22.49 -0.42 -3.51
C LYS A 192 -22.48 -1.09 -2.12
N GLY A 193 -22.38 -0.30 -1.05
CA GLY A 193 -22.51 -0.78 0.33
C GLY A 193 -21.58 -0.06 1.30
N SER A 194 -22.03 0.14 2.53
CA SER A 194 -21.26 0.83 3.57
C SER A 194 -19.94 0.11 3.92
N GLU A 195 -19.94 -1.22 3.89
CA GLU A 195 -18.73 -2.01 4.12
C GLU A 195 -17.68 -1.79 3.04
N MET A 196 -18.05 -1.90 1.76
CA MET A 196 -17.12 -1.70 0.64
C MET A 196 -16.56 -0.27 0.63
N LEU A 197 -17.41 0.73 0.92
CA LEU A 197 -16.94 2.11 1.09
C LEU A 197 -15.95 2.24 2.25
N TRP A 198 -16.16 1.53 3.36
CA TRP A 198 -15.22 1.52 4.50
C TRP A 198 -13.87 0.90 4.13
N GLN A 199 -13.88 -0.21 3.40
CA GLN A 199 -12.68 -0.85 2.84
C GLN A 199 -11.94 0.10 1.87
N SER A 200 -12.68 0.86 1.06
CA SER A 200 -12.12 1.89 0.18
C SER A 200 -11.38 2.97 0.98
N VAL A 201 -11.99 3.50 2.05
CA VAL A 201 -11.35 4.50 2.93
C VAL A 201 -10.03 3.97 3.49
N ARG A 202 -10.01 2.73 3.99
CA ARG A 202 -8.78 2.10 4.51
C ARG A 202 -7.67 2.08 3.46
N LEU A 203 -7.99 1.62 2.25
CA LEU A 203 -7.02 1.46 1.17
C LEU A 203 -6.51 2.79 0.62
N LEU A 204 -7.35 3.82 0.58
CA LEU A 204 -6.93 5.17 0.19
C LEU A 204 -5.95 5.75 1.22
N LEU A 205 -6.22 5.61 2.52
CA LEU A 205 -5.28 6.03 3.55
C LEU A 205 -3.95 5.27 3.45
N ARG A 206 -3.99 3.94 3.25
CA ARG A 206 -2.77 3.15 3.03
C ARG A 206 -2.00 3.58 1.79
N ALA A 207 -2.69 3.92 0.71
CA ALA A 207 -2.08 4.44 -0.51
C ALA A 207 -1.39 5.80 -0.31
N MET A 208 -1.92 6.65 0.57
CA MET A 208 -1.33 7.94 0.93
C MET A 208 -0.07 7.79 1.80
N ILE A 209 -0.02 6.80 2.69
CA ILE A 209 1.11 6.60 3.63
C ILE A 209 2.15 5.59 3.16
N ALA A 210 1.94 4.94 2.01
CA ALA A 210 2.85 3.96 1.44
C ALA A 210 4.30 4.48 1.35
N PRO A 211 5.31 3.59 1.37
CA PRO A 211 6.70 3.95 1.06
C PRO A 211 6.82 4.70 -0.27
N VAL A 212 6.09 4.23 -1.29
CA VAL A 212 5.89 4.96 -2.55
C VAL A 212 4.43 5.44 -2.59
N PRO A 213 4.13 6.65 -2.07
CA PRO A 213 2.77 7.15 -1.94
C PRO A 213 2.13 7.46 -3.29
N TYR A 214 0.81 7.37 -3.36
CA TYR A 214 0.05 7.77 -4.54
C TYR A 214 -0.70 9.09 -4.28
N GLU A 215 -0.21 10.18 -4.86
CA GLU A 215 -0.67 11.55 -4.58
C GLU A 215 -2.19 11.73 -4.76
N ARG A 216 -2.78 11.10 -5.78
CA ARG A 216 -4.21 11.22 -6.07
C ARG A 216 -5.11 10.38 -5.16
N ALA A 217 -4.56 9.60 -4.23
CA ALA A 217 -5.38 8.87 -3.27
C ALA A 217 -6.18 9.83 -2.37
N TRP A 218 -5.63 11.01 -2.08
CA TRP A 218 -6.34 12.05 -1.35
C TRP A 218 -7.53 12.60 -2.13
N ASP A 219 -7.37 12.88 -3.42
CA ASP A 219 -8.47 13.34 -4.28
C ASP A 219 -9.60 12.31 -4.33
N ASN A 220 -9.27 11.02 -4.38
CA ASN A 220 -10.26 9.95 -4.37
C ASN A 220 -10.95 9.81 -3.00
N LEU A 221 -10.26 10.09 -1.89
CA LEU A 221 -10.85 10.09 -0.54
C LEU A 221 -11.78 11.29 -0.34
N LYS A 222 -11.52 12.42 -0.99
CA LYS A 222 -12.41 13.59 -0.99
C LYS A 222 -13.79 13.30 -1.58
N ILE A 223 -13.84 12.44 -2.59
CA ILE A 223 -15.08 12.11 -3.31
C ILE A 223 -15.99 11.16 -2.51
N VAL A 224 -15.44 10.38 -1.58
CA VAL A 224 -16.24 9.51 -0.71
C VAL A 224 -17.19 10.36 0.13
N ASP A 225 -18.51 10.15 -0.04
CA ASP A 225 -19.52 10.78 0.79
C ASP A 225 -19.78 9.92 2.03
N GLY A 226 -19.58 10.47 3.22
CA GLY A 226 -19.79 9.74 4.47
C GLY A 226 -21.26 9.47 4.81
N SER A 227 -22.16 9.58 3.82
CA SER A 227 -23.62 9.45 3.97
C SER A 227 -24.06 8.01 4.25
N GLY A 228 -23.27 7.02 3.79
CA GLY A 228 -23.52 5.60 4.03
C GLY A 228 -22.91 5.05 5.33
N PHE A 229 -22.27 5.88 6.16
CA PHE A 229 -21.69 5.45 7.42
C PHE A 229 -22.60 5.79 8.60
N GLU A 230 -22.67 4.88 9.57
CA GLU A 230 -23.45 5.02 10.80
C GLU A 230 -22.58 4.70 12.03
N GLY A 231 -23.03 5.17 13.21
CA GLY A 231 -22.38 4.89 14.50
C GLY A 231 -20.89 5.26 14.53
N HIS A 232 -20.05 4.34 15.03
CA HIS A 232 -18.61 4.55 15.17
C HIS A 232 -17.90 4.85 13.85
N ARG A 233 -18.35 4.27 12.72
CA ARG A 233 -17.76 4.53 11.39
C ARG A 233 -18.01 5.95 10.93
N LYS A 234 -19.19 6.51 11.25
CA LYS A 234 -19.52 7.89 10.91
C LYS A 234 -18.61 8.87 11.67
N ILE A 235 -18.49 8.69 12.98
CA ILE A 235 -17.62 9.52 13.82
C ILE A 235 -16.15 9.40 13.36
N ALA A 236 -15.68 8.18 13.08
CA ALA A 236 -14.33 7.95 12.55
C ALA A 236 -14.11 8.61 11.19
N PHE A 237 -15.10 8.57 10.29
CA PHE A 237 -15.00 9.26 9.00
C PHE A 237 -14.92 10.78 9.18
N ASP A 238 -15.71 11.34 10.08
CA ASP A 238 -15.70 12.78 10.38
C ASP A 238 -14.37 13.19 11.03
N LEU A 239 -13.78 12.35 11.89
CA LEU A 239 -12.41 12.51 12.40
C LEU A 239 -11.37 12.56 11.27
N ILE A 240 -11.48 11.68 10.27
CA ILE A 240 -10.58 11.65 9.12
C ILE A 240 -10.67 12.96 8.33
N LYS A 241 -11.88 13.43 8.04
CA LYS A 241 -12.10 14.69 7.32
C LYS A 241 -11.59 15.88 8.13
N SER A 242 -11.95 15.96 9.41
CA SER A 242 -11.46 17.00 10.33
C SER A 242 -9.93 17.03 10.43
N SER A 243 -9.27 15.87 10.28
CA SER A 243 -7.81 15.78 10.33
C SER A 243 -7.12 16.14 9.03
N LEU A 244 -7.74 15.94 7.87
CA LEU A 244 -7.04 15.99 6.57
C LEU A 244 -7.47 17.17 5.68
N ASP A 245 -8.67 17.75 5.89
CA ASP A 245 -9.17 18.88 5.09
C ASP A 245 -8.81 20.26 5.70
N ASP A 246 -9.54 20.72 6.72
CA ASP A 246 -9.34 22.00 7.41
C ASP A 246 -9.30 21.74 8.93
N PHE A 247 -8.10 21.53 9.47
CA PHE A 247 -7.95 21.09 10.85
C PHE A 247 -8.39 22.17 11.84
N ARG A 248 -9.39 21.85 12.64
CA ARG A 248 -9.90 22.68 13.72
C ARG A 248 -9.86 21.92 15.03
N ARG A 249 -8.93 22.30 15.90
CA ARG A 249 -8.69 21.61 17.17
C ARG A 249 -9.98 21.40 17.99
N THR A 250 -10.82 22.41 18.13
CA THR A 250 -12.05 22.30 18.95
C THR A 250 -13.06 21.29 18.39
N GLU A 251 -13.15 21.20 17.06
CA GLU A 251 -14.01 20.24 16.39
C GLU A 251 -13.45 18.83 16.51
N PHE A 252 -12.14 18.69 16.25
CA PHE A 252 -11.45 17.42 16.40
C PHE A 252 -11.50 16.90 17.83
N ASP A 253 -11.22 17.74 18.83
CA ASP A 253 -11.23 17.36 20.25
C ASP A 253 -12.62 16.82 20.64
N LYS A 254 -13.71 17.45 20.17
CA LYS A 254 -15.08 16.96 20.37
C LYS A 254 -15.31 15.59 19.71
N LEU A 255 -15.01 15.47 18.42
CA LEU A 255 -15.17 14.20 17.69
C LEU A 255 -14.34 13.07 18.30
N SER A 256 -13.16 13.40 18.82
CA SER A 256 -12.25 12.42 19.43
C SER A 256 -12.79 11.92 20.77
N ALA A 257 -13.40 12.80 21.57
CA ALA A 257 -14.07 12.41 22.80
C ALA A 257 -15.31 11.54 22.53
N ASP A 258 -16.13 11.93 21.55
CA ASP A 258 -17.31 11.15 21.12
C ASP A 258 -16.88 9.75 20.64
N PHE A 259 -15.75 9.65 19.92
CA PHE A 259 -15.22 8.37 19.46
C PHE A 259 -14.66 7.49 20.59
N GLU A 260 -13.93 8.10 21.55
CA GLU A 260 -13.40 7.41 22.72
C GLU A 260 -14.53 6.82 23.59
N GLU A 261 -15.61 7.57 23.80
CA GLU A 261 -16.79 7.10 24.53
C GLU A 261 -17.45 5.91 23.83
N VAL A 262 -17.66 6.00 22.52
CA VAL A 262 -18.25 4.91 21.72
C VAL A 262 -17.34 3.68 21.74
N LEU A 263 -16.02 3.86 21.63
CA LEU A 263 -15.06 2.76 21.72
C LEU A 263 -15.15 2.05 23.07
N GLU A 264 -15.09 2.80 24.17
CA GLU A 264 -15.15 2.23 25.52
C GLU A 264 -16.44 1.45 25.73
N LYS A 265 -17.57 2.01 25.29
CA LYS A 265 -18.88 1.35 25.35
C LYS A 265 -18.89 0.05 24.56
N MET A 266 -18.41 0.05 23.32
CA MET A 266 -18.40 -1.15 22.47
C MET A 266 -17.48 -2.24 23.03
N LEU A 267 -16.30 -1.86 23.54
CA LEU A 267 -15.36 -2.80 24.15
C LEU A 267 -15.92 -3.44 25.44
N GLN A 268 -16.67 -2.68 26.24
CA GLN A 268 -17.26 -3.18 27.51
C GLN A 268 -18.55 -3.97 27.31
N GLU A 269 -19.45 -3.49 26.45
CA GLU A 269 -20.84 -4.00 26.35
C GLU A 269 -21.03 -5.00 25.21
N GLU A 270 -20.19 -4.96 24.17
CA GLU A 270 -20.37 -5.79 22.97
C GLU A 270 -19.07 -6.49 22.54
N PRO A 271 -18.48 -7.40 23.35
CA PRO A 271 -17.22 -8.07 23.03
C PRO A 271 -17.26 -8.83 21.69
N SER A 272 -18.42 -9.34 21.30
CA SER A 272 -18.65 -10.02 20.00
C SER A 272 -18.54 -9.10 18.79
N LYS A 273 -18.52 -7.77 18.96
CA LYS A 273 -18.32 -6.79 17.89
C LYS A 273 -16.93 -6.18 17.87
N THR A 274 -15.99 -6.71 18.66
CA THR A 274 -14.63 -6.16 18.77
C THR A 274 -13.90 -6.11 17.42
N GLU A 275 -14.15 -7.06 16.51
CA GLU A 275 -13.55 -7.05 15.17
C GLU A 275 -13.93 -5.79 14.35
N ASN A 276 -15.21 -5.38 14.37
CA ASN A 276 -15.68 -4.18 13.66
C ASN A 276 -15.05 -2.90 14.23
N VAL A 277 -14.78 -2.90 15.53
CA VAL A 277 -14.11 -1.83 16.24
C VAL A 277 -12.63 -1.78 15.84
N LEU A 278 -11.95 -2.92 15.78
CA LEU A 278 -10.55 -3.02 15.36
C LEU A 278 -10.33 -2.48 13.94
N ASP A 279 -11.21 -2.81 12.99
CA ASP A 279 -11.16 -2.24 11.65
C ASP A 279 -11.27 -0.70 11.68
N THR A 280 -12.11 -0.16 12.56
CA THR A 280 -12.28 1.29 12.71
C THR A 280 -11.07 1.95 13.35
N VAL A 281 -10.54 1.36 14.43
CA VAL A 281 -9.30 1.81 15.09
C VAL A 281 -8.12 1.76 14.13
N SER A 282 -8.05 0.73 13.27
CA SER A 282 -7.04 0.61 12.22
C SER A 282 -7.08 1.80 11.27
N ILE A 283 -8.25 2.15 10.74
CA ILE A 283 -8.42 3.29 9.83
C ILE A 283 -8.07 4.62 10.50
N VAL A 284 -8.53 4.84 11.73
CA VAL A 284 -8.20 6.05 12.50
C VAL A 284 -6.69 6.14 12.77
N SER A 285 -6.04 5.01 13.05
CA SER A 285 -4.58 4.94 13.25
C SER A 285 -3.82 5.23 11.95
N LEU A 286 -4.30 4.76 10.80
CA LEU A 286 -3.73 5.09 9.49
C LEU A 286 -3.82 6.59 9.18
N MET A 287 -4.95 7.22 9.52
CA MET A 287 -5.09 8.68 9.41
C MET A 287 -4.06 9.39 10.29
N ALA A 288 -3.90 8.98 11.55
CA ALA A 288 -2.94 9.62 12.44
C ALA A 288 -1.49 9.40 11.98
N ALA A 289 -1.18 8.21 11.45
CA ALA A 289 0.11 7.92 10.85
C ALA A 289 0.39 8.83 9.65
N HIS A 290 -0.60 9.13 8.82
CA HIS A 290 -0.47 10.10 7.73
C HIS A 290 -0.10 11.50 8.25
N VAL A 291 -0.83 11.99 9.26
CA VAL A 291 -0.58 13.29 9.88
C VAL A 291 0.82 13.37 10.49
N LEU A 292 1.28 12.29 11.15
CA LEU A 292 2.62 12.21 11.73
C LEU A 292 3.74 12.13 10.69
N LYS A 293 3.48 11.48 9.55
CA LYS A 293 4.42 11.36 8.42
C LYS A 293 4.50 12.65 7.60
N SER A 294 3.44 13.46 7.60
CA SER A 294 3.39 14.72 6.84
C SER A 294 4.44 15.73 7.32
N GLU A 295 5.13 16.35 6.37
CA GLU A 295 6.07 17.44 6.62
C GLU A 295 5.37 18.81 6.71
N THR A 296 4.15 18.92 6.21
CA THR A 296 3.39 20.18 6.10
C THR A 296 2.39 20.37 7.23
N CYS A 297 2.27 19.41 8.14
CA CYS A 297 1.36 19.43 9.28
C CYS A 297 1.85 20.43 10.34
N ASP A 298 0.94 21.25 10.87
CA ASP A 298 1.27 22.18 11.94
C ASP A 298 1.45 21.46 13.29
N ASP A 299 2.13 22.15 14.21
CA ASP A 299 2.50 21.63 15.53
C ASP A 299 1.30 21.30 16.43
N VAL A 300 0.16 21.97 16.23
CA VAL A 300 -1.07 21.77 17.01
C VAL A 300 -1.79 20.52 16.51
N GLN A 301 -2.00 20.42 15.20
CA GLN A 301 -2.56 19.27 14.52
C GLN A 301 -1.77 18.00 14.84
N LEU A 302 -0.44 18.07 14.71
CA LEU A 302 0.45 16.96 15.03
C LEU A 302 0.30 16.48 16.47
N ARG A 303 0.24 17.40 17.44
CA ARG A 303 0.08 17.06 18.87
C ARG A 303 -1.28 16.48 19.16
N THR A 304 -2.33 17.12 18.66
CA THR A 304 -3.71 16.72 18.93
C THR A 304 -3.99 15.35 18.32
N VAL A 305 -3.77 15.19 17.01
CA VAL A 305 -4.03 13.91 16.31
C VAL A 305 -3.11 12.80 16.82
N GLY A 306 -1.82 13.10 16.99
CA GLY A 306 -0.85 12.13 17.49
C GLY A 306 -1.17 11.65 18.91
N SER A 307 -1.56 12.56 19.81
CA SER A 307 -1.90 12.18 21.19
C SER A 307 -3.18 11.35 21.25
N PHE A 308 -4.18 11.68 20.44
CA PHE A 308 -5.41 10.91 20.32
C PHE A 308 -5.12 9.47 19.86
N ALA A 309 -4.38 9.27 18.77
CA ALA A 309 -4.08 7.92 18.27
C ALA A 309 -3.30 7.07 19.28
N LEU A 310 -2.33 7.67 19.99
CA LEU A 310 -1.58 6.96 21.03
C LEU A 310 -2.46 6.57 22.22
N ARG A 311 -3.37 7.46 22.66
CA ARG A 311 -4.34 7.15 23.72
C ARG A 311 -5.31 6.06 23.27
N LEU A 312 -5.83 6.16 22.05
CA LEU A 312 -6.75 5.20 21.44
C LEU A 312 -6.17 3.78 21.45
N LEU A 313 -4.97 3.61 20.91
CA LEU A 313 -4.27 2.32 20.89
C LEU A 313 -3.95 1.82 22.30
N HIS A 314 -3.57 2.72 23.21
CA HIS A 314 -3.30 2.35 24.60
C HIS A 314 -4.55 1.85 25.32
N THR A 315 -5.69 2.53 25.15
CA THR A 315 -6.99 2.12 25.71
C THR A 315 -7.39 0.74 25.18
N LEU A 316 -7.27 0.51 23.87
CA LEU A 316 -7.55 -0.78 23.24
C LEU A 316 -6.69 -1.90 23.86
N LEU A 317 -5.37 -1.74 23.87
CA LEU A 317 -4.46 -2.77 24.41
C LEU A 317 -4.65 -2.97 25.92
N THR A 318 -4.98 -1.92 26.67
CA THR A 318 -5.25 -2.02 28.12
C THR A 318 -6.53 -2.80 28.37
N HIS A 319 -7.57 -2.56 27.58
CA HIS A 319 -8.83 -3.29 27.67
C HIS A 319 -8.61 -4.78 27.39
N LEU A 320 -7.92 -5.09 26.29
CA LEU A 320 -7.58 -6.46 25.96
C LEU A 320 -6.76 -7.10 27.08
N ARG A 321 -5.67 -6.48 27.55
CA ARG A 321 -4.87 -6.99 28.68
C ARG A 321 -5.71 -7.39 29.90
N LYS A 322 -6.73 -6.60 30.25
CA LYS A 322 -7.63 -6.89 31.39
C LYS A 322 -8.48 -8.13 31.15
N GLN A 323 -8.94 -8.34 29.92
CA GLN A 323 -9.69 -9.55 29.53
C GLN A 323 -8.80 -10.82 29.48
N GLN A 324 -7.47 -10.68 29.33
CA GLN A 324 -6.54 -11.81 29.35
C GLN A 324 -6.35 -12.43 30.75
N LEU A 325 -6.61 -11.66 31.81
CA LEU A 325 -6.45 -12.15 33.18
C LEU A 325 -7.46 -13.28 33.43
N PRO A 326 -7.03 -14.45 33.90
CA PRO A 326 -7.92 -15.60 34.05
C PRO A 326 -9.04 -15.23 35.02
N THR A 327 -10.27 -15.21 34.52
CA THR A 327 -11.42 -15.49 35.37
C THR A 327 -11.28 -16.93 35.84
N SER A 328 -11.56 -17.17 37.12
CA SER A 328 -11.32 -18.44 37.82
C SER A 328 -12.07 -19.67 37.26
N ASP A 329 -12.83 -19.51 36.17
CA ASP A 329 -13.64 -20.55 35.55
C ASP A 329 -13.03 -20.91 34.19
N GLY A 330 -12.19 -21.96 34.18
CA GLY A 330 -11.40 -22.44 33.05
C GLY A 330 -12.21 -23.07 31.91
N ASN A 331 -13.07 -22.29 31.25
CA ASN A 331 -13.75 -22.70 30.03
C ASN A 331 -13.08 -22.13 28.75
N ASN A 332 -13.09 -22.97 27.73
CA ASN A 332 -12.33 -22.96 26.47
C ASN A 332 -12.71 -21.83 25.45
N GLU A 333 -12.92 -20.59 25.87
CA GLU A 333 -13.17 -19.44 24.95
C GLU A 333 -11.89 -18.72 24.47
N ASN A 334 -10.71 -19.29 24.77
CA ASN A 334 -9.40 -18.66 24.52
C ASN A 334 -9.01 -18.47 23.03
N GLY A 335 -9.78 -18.98 22.06
CA GLY A 335 -9.48 -18.89 20.62
C GLY A 335 -9.74 -17.49 20.05
N ASP A 336 -10.98 -17.02 20.15
CA ASP A 336 -11.41 -15.73 19.57
C ASP A 336 -10.66 -14.54 20.21
N TYR A 337 -10.37 -14.64 21.51
CA TYR A 337 -9.64 -13.60 22.23
C TYR A 337 -8.19 -13.44 21.74
N LYS A 338 -7.50 -14.55 21.46
CA LYS A 338 -6.12 -14.51 20.93
C LYS A 338 -6.07 -13.86 19.56
N ASP A 339 -7.05 -14.15 18.72
CA ASP A 339 -7.16 -13.57 17.37
C ASP A 339 -7.35 -12.04 17.42
N VAL A 340 -8.23 -11.57 18.30
CA VAL A 340 -8.46 -10.13 18.55
C VAL A 340 -7.20 -9.44 19.08
N MET A 341 -6.47 -10.09 19.99
CA MET A 341 -5.19 -9.58 20.51
C MET A 341 -4.15 -9.43 19.39
N ILE A 342 -4.01 -10.44 18.52
CA ILE A 342 -3.07 -10.39 17.40
C ILE A 342 -3.42 -9.25 16.45
N ASP A 343 -4.70 -9.06 16.11
CA ASP A 343 -5.13 -7.96 15.25
C ASP A 343 -4.83 -6.59 15.89
N ALA A 344 -5.11 -6.41 17.17
CA ALA A 344 -4.81 -5.18 17.89
C ALA A 344 -3.30 -4.86 17.97
N LEU A 345 -2.48 -5.89 18.21
CA LEU A 345 -1.02 -5.76 18.18
C LEU A 345 -0.54 -5.45 16.76
N THR A 346 -1.14 -6.06 15.72
CA THR A 346 -0.79 -5.80 14.32
C THR A 346 -1.10 -4.36 13.93
N ILE A 347 -2.27 -3.84 14.30
CA ILE A 347 -2.65 -2.44 14.08
C ILE A 347 -1.66 -1.50 14.77
N THR A 348 -1.28 -1.80 16.02
CA THR A 348 -0.31 -1.00 16.78
C THR A 348 1.07 -1.03 16.13
N ALA A 349 1.54 -2.20 15.68
CA ALA A 349 2.80 -2.37 14.99
C ALA A 349 2.81 -1.64 13.63
N GLU A 350 1.71 -1.70 12.87
CA GLU A 350 1.53 -0.97 11.61
C GLU A 350 1.63 0.54 11.86
N PHE A 351 0.93 1.06 12.86
CA PHE A 351 1.03 2.47 13.26
C PHE A 351 2.47 2.88 13.59
N PHE A 352 3.19 2.08 14.39
CA PHE A 352 4.59 2.34 14.71
C PHE A 352 5.48 2.31 13.48
N SER A 353 5.32 1.33 12.60
CA SER A 353 6.11 1.24 11.36
C SER A 353 5.94 2.51 10.52
N MET A 354 4.69 2.92 10.29
CA MET A 354 4.34 4.07 9.44
C MET A 354 4.75 5.42 10.03
N SER A 355 4.81 5.54 11.36
CA SER A 355 5.13 6.79 12.08
C SER A 355 6.55 6.85 12.64
N SER A 356 7.32 5.76 12.51
CA SER A 356 8.64 5.56 13.14
C SER A 356 9.63 6.70 12.89
N GLN A 357 9.70 7.21 11.65
CA GLN A 357 10.60 8.31 11.29
C GLN A 357 10.37 9.56 12.13
N LYS A 358 9.12 9.88 12.50
CA LYS A 358 8.85 11.07 13.31
C LYS A 358 9.39 10.84 14.72
N PHE A 359 9.06 9.70 15.33
CA PHE A 359 9.37 9.33 16.72
C PHE A 359 10.86 9.17 17.04
N THR A 360 11.70 8.98 16.02
CA THR A 360 13.17 9.00 16.16
C THR A 360 13.78 10.40 16.09
N THR A 361 13.00 11.44 15.75
CA THR A 361 13.52 12.81 15.70
C THR A 361 13.55 13.49 17.08
N LYS A 362 14.60 14.29 17.32
CA LYS A 362 14.71 15.11 18.55
C LYS A 362 13.59 16.18 18.66
N LYS A 363 12.89 16.49 17.57
CA LYS A 363 11.92 17.58 17.45
C LYS A 363 10.50 17.25 17.92
N ILE A 364 10.22 16.03 18.38
CA ILE A 364 8.87 15.68 18.85
C ILE A 364 8.53 16.32 20.21
N PRO A 365 7.29 16.83 20.36
CA PRO A 365 6.74 17.28 21.63
C PRO A 365 6.89 16.25 22.76
N VAL A 366 7.35 16.70 23.94
CA VAL A 366 7.56 15.84 25.11
C VAL A 366 6.31 15.05 25.50
N SER A 367 5.12 15.65 25.39
CA SER A 367 3.84 14.99 25.66
C SER A 367 3.63 13.74 24.80
N LEU A 368 3.93 13.83 23.50
CA LEU A 368 3.83 12.68 22.59
C LEU A 368 4.83 11.59 22.94
N LYS A 369 6.05 11.94 23.36
CA LYS A 369 7.06 10.96 23.78
C LYS A 369 6.60 10.14 24.98
N ILE A 370 5.89 10.76 25.93
CA ILE A 370 5.36 10.07 27.12
C ILE A 370 4.27 9.07 26.73
N TYR A 371 3.27 9.51 25.96
CA TYR A 371 2.21 8.61 25.46
C TYR A 371 2.79 7.46 24.64
N PHE A 372 3.75 7.78 23.78
CA PHE A 372 4.44 6.82 22.95
C PHE A 372 5.17 5.77 23.80
N LYS A 373 5.94 6.19 24.82
CA LYS A 373 6.65 5.28 25.72
C LYS A 373 5.70 4.32 26.44
N ASN A 374 4.58 4.82 26.96
CA ASN A 374 3.60 4.01 27.67
C ASN A 374 2.97 2.96 26.76
N LEU A 375 2.56 3.36 25.55
CA LEU A 375 2.01 2.44 24.56
C LEU A 375 3.03 1.37 24.15
N LEU A 376 4.27 1.76 23.93
CA LEU A 376 5.35 0.84 23.56
C LEU A 376 5.62 -0.20 24.65
N GLN A 377 5.63 0.22 25.91
CA GLN A 377 5.83 -0.68 27.05
C GLN A 377 4.71 -1.73 27.13
N LEU A 378 3.45 -1.28 26.99
CA LEU A 378 2.29 -2.17 26.98
C LEU A 378 2.30 -3.12 25.77
N PHE A 379 2.62 -2.60 24.59
CA PHE A 379 2.77 -3.40 23.37
C PHE A 379 3.83 -4.50 23.54
N ALA A 380 5.02 -4.15 24.07
CA ALA A 380 6.09 -5.12 24.32
C ALA A 380 5.71 -6.16 25.38
N GLU A 381 5.02 -5.75 26.45
CA GLU A 381 4.50 -6.66 27.47
C GLU A 381 3.54 -7.70 26.86
N LEU A 382 2.55 -7.25 26.09
CA LEU A 382 1.55 -8.13 25.47
C LEU A 382 2.17 -9.05 24.41
N LEU A 383 3.10 -8.52 23.61
CA LEU A 383 3.80 -9.29 22.60
C LEU A 383 4.67 -10.41 23.20
N ASN A 384 5.26 -10.17 24.37
CA ASN A 384 5.98 -11.21 25.13
C ASN A 384 5.07 -12.30 25.71
N ASN A 385 3.81 -11.97 25.97
CA ASN A 385 2.84 -12.93 26.50
C ASN A 385 2.28 -13.86 25.42
N LEU A 386 2.59 -13.61 24.14
CA LEU A 386 2.32 -14.56 23.06
C LEU A 386 3.37 -15.69 23.12
N GLU A 387 3.05 -16.76 23.83
CA GLU A 387 3.90 -17.97 24.05
C GLU A 387 4.49 -18.58 22.75
N GLN A 388 3.94 -18.24 21.59
CA GLN A 388 4.30 -18.81 20.29
C GLN A 388 5.26 -17.94 19.45
N MET A 389 5.71 -16.78 19.92
CA MET A 389 6.53 -15.87 19.08
C MET A 389 7.78 -16.51 18.46
N ASP A 390 8.45 -17.43 19.17
CA ASP A 390 9.63 -18.14 18.66
C ASP A 390 9.28 -19.15 17.56
N GLU A 391 8.16 -19.88 17.70
CA GLU A 391 7.66 -20.82 16.69
C GLU A 391 7.15 -20.05 15.45
N LEU A 392 6.51 -18.90 15.67
CA LEU A 392 5.96 -18.02 14.64
C LEU A 392 7.02 -17.36 13.74
N LEU A 393 8.19 -17.03 14.29
CA LEU A 393 9.30 -16.51 13.49
C LEU A 393 9.94 -17.59 12.60
N THR A 394 9.77 -18.88 12.94
CA THR A 394 10.31 -20.01 12.18
C THR A 394 9.37 -20.57 11.12
N THR A 395 8.04 -20.58 11.36
CA THR A 395 7.04 -21.20 10.46
C THR A 395 6.54 -20.26 9.34
N ALA A 396 6.74 -18.95 9.49
CA ALA A 396 6.21 -17.92 8.59
C ALA A 396 6.87 -17.84 7.17
N LYS A 397 7.45 -18.93 6.65
CA LYS A 397 8.16 -18.95 5.36
C LYS A 397 7.22 -19.16 4.17
N ASP A 398 6.20 -19.99 4.31
CA ASP A 398 5.26 -20.27 3.22
C ASP A 398 4.10 -19.25 3.28
N ASN A 399 3.68 -18.72 2.13
CA ASN A 399 2.56 -17.75 1.99
C ASN A 399 2.72 -16.33 2.59
N TYR A 400 3.93 -15.92 3.00
CA TYR A 400 4.20 -14.59 3.57
C TYR A 400 3.61 -13.42 2.75
N ASN A 401 3.86 -13.39 1.44
CA ASN A 401 3.37 -12.30 0.57
C ASN A 401 1.85 -12.33 0.41
N CYS A 402 1.22 -13.52 0.39
CA CYS A 402 -0.22 -13.66 0.32
C CYS A 402 -0.88 -13.13 1.59
N ALA A 403 -0.39 -13.52 2.78
CA ALA A 403 -0.90 -13.07 4.06
C ALA A 403 -0.76 -11.54 4.25
N ILE A 404 0.36 -10.97 3.79
CA ILE A 404 0.54 -9.50 3.80
C ILE A 404 -0.42 -8.83 2.84
N THR A 405 -0.50 -9.28 1.59
CA THR A 405 -1.43 -8.71 0.60
C THR A 405 -2.85 -8.74 1.13
N ASP A 406 -3.25 -9.86 1.73
CA ASP A 406 -4.55 -10.04 2.35
C ASP A 406 -4.76 -9.12 3.57
N TRP A 407 -3.74 -8.84 4.39
CA TRP A 407 -3.82 -7.80 5.45
C TRP A 407 -4.04 -6.41 4.88
N PHE A 408 -3.31 -6.08 3.81
CA PHE A 408 -3.46 -4.78 3.16
C PHE A 408 -4.82 -4.60 2.52
N VAL A 409 -5.29 -5.63 1.82
CA VAL A 409 -6.53 -5.57 1.04
C VAL A 409 -7.77 -5.78 1.89
N ASN A 410 -7.76 -6.77 2.80
CA ASN A 410 -8.96 -7.21 3.54
C ASN A 410 -8.94 -6.89 5.06
N GLY A 411 -7.79 -6.50 5.65
CA GLY A 411 -7.72 -6.03 7.05
C GLY A 411 -7.90 -7.14 8.09
N THR A 412 -8.79 -6.96 9.07
CA THR A 412 -8.98 -7.90 10.19
C THR A 412 -9.97 -9.04 9.92
N VAL A 413 -10.64 -9.04 8.75
CA VAL A 413 -11.74 -9.98 8.46
C VAL A 413 -11.27 -11.42 8.29
N LYS A 414 -11.81 -12.33 9.14
CA LYS A 414 -11.80 -13.81 9.06
C LYS A 414 -10.55 -14.44 8.45
N LYS A 415 -9.47 -14.43 9.22
CA LYS A 415 -8.18 -15.03 8.84
C LYS A 415 -7.84 -16.18 9.76
N THR A 416 -7.14 -17.17 9.23
CA THR A 416 -6.48 -18.16 10.07
C THR A 416 -5.46 -17.45 10.96
N MET A 417 -5.27 -17.97 12.17
CA MET A 417 -4.31 -17.44 13.14
C MET A 417 -2.91 -17.28 12.51
N GLU A 418 -2.47 -18.24 11.69
CA GLU A 418 -1.22 -18.19 10.93
C GLU A 418 -1.14 -16.95 10.01
N ASN A 419 -2.21 -16.67 9.25
CA ASN A 419 -2.26 -15.52 8.33
C ASN A 419 -2.24 -14.17 9.07
N LYS A 420 -2.79 -14.08 10.29
CA LYS A 420 -2.77 -12.85 11.10
C LYS A 420 -1.38 -12.51 11.65
N LEU A 421 -0.49 -13.49 11.72
CA LEU A 421 0.82 -13.33 12.36
C LEU A 421 1.91 -12.79 11.42
N HIS A 422 1.83 -13.07 10.12
CA HIS A 422 2.80 -12.54 9.16
C HIS A 422 2.85 -11.01 9.13
N PRO A 423 1.71 -10.27 9.11
CA PRO A 423 1.72 -8.81 9.19
C PRO A 423 2.32 -8.29 10.50
N LEU A 424 1.99 -8.90 11.66
CA LEU A 424 2.57 -8.52 12.95
C LEU A 424 4.11 -8.61 12.92
N VAL A 425 4.63 -9.72 12.40
CA VAL A 425 6.07 -9.94 12.25
C VAL A 425 6.68 -8.93 11.27
N LEU A 426 6.04 -8.66 10.13
CA LEU A 426 6.51 -7.67 9.15
C LEU A 426 6.66 -6.29 9.82
N PHE A 427 5.59 -5.77 10.41
CA PHE A 427 5.59 -4.42 10.96
C PHE A 427 6.52 -4.30 12.17
N SER A 428 6.58 -5.33 13.01
CA SER A 428 7.54 -5.37 14.13
C SER A 428 8.99 -5.32 13.61
N LYS A 429 9.32 -6.05 12.54
CA LYS A 429 10.64 -6.00 11.89
C LYS A 429 10.94 -4.62 11.32
N GLN A 430 9.97 -3.98 10.66
CA GLN A 430 10.14 -2.64 10.12
C GLN A 430 10.42 -1.61 11.22
N CYS A 431 9.75 -1.74 12.38
CA CYS A 431 10.06 -0.92 13.55
C CYS A 431 11.53 -1.08 13.96
N ILE A 432 12.04 -2.31 14.07
CA ILE A 432 13.46 -2.56 14.42
C ILE A 432 14.42 -1.94 13.40
N ASN A 433 14.17 -2.21 12.11
CA ASN A 433 15.05 -1.79 11.02
C ASN A 433 15.13 -0.26 10.88
N ASN A 434 14.07 0.45 11.23
CA ASN A 434 14.04 1.91 11.22
C ASN A 434 14.86 2.56 12.36
N LYS A 435 15.74 1.79 13.02
CA LYS A 435 16.53 2.19 14.21
C LYS A 435 15.63 2.82 15.26
N PHE A 436 14.47 2.19 15.45
CA PHE A 436 13.51 2.63 16.43
C PHE A 436 13.98 2.23 17.83
N ILE A 437 14.82 3.08 18.42
CA ILE A 437 15.37 2.95 19.76
C ILE A 437 14.25 3.37 20.73
N PRO A 438 13.40 2.44 21.21
CA PRO A 438 13.78 1.68 22.40
C PRO A 438 13.15 0.27 22.46
N ILE A 439 13.24 -0.54 21.41
CA ILE A 439 13.00 -1.99 21.52
C ILE A 439 14.29 -2.70 21.14
N THR A 440 14.84 -3.50 22.06
CA THR A 440 15.92 -4.44 21.78
C THR A 440 15.47 -5.87 22.00
N PHE A 441 15.99 -6.78 21.19
CA PHE A 441 15.77 -8.21 21.30
C PHE A 441 16.93 -8.82 22.09
N ASN A 442 16.62 -9.49 23.19
CA ASN A 442 17.57 -10.39 23.83
C ASN A 442 17.00 -11.81 23.76
N GLU A 443 17.56 -12.62 22.87
CA GLU A 443 17.50 -14.09 22.67
C GLU A 443 16.20 -14.88 22.93
N ARG A 444 15.08 -14.26 23.36
CA ARG A 444 13.76 -14.83 23.69
C ARG A 444 12.70 -13.81 24.18
N LYS A 445 13.01 -12.52 24.36
CA LYS A 445 12.05 -11.51 24.89
C LYS A 445 12.20 -10.13 24.25
N PHE A 446 11.07 -9.45 24.03
CA PHE A 446 10.95 -8.01 23.77
C PHE A 446 11.28 -7.23 25.03
N ILE A 447 12.29 -6.36 24.97
CA ILE A 447 12.60 -5.44 26.07
C ILE A 447 12.33 -4.03 25.58
N ALA A 448 11.28 -3.40 26.12
CA ALA A 448 11.10 -1.95 26.01
C ALA A 448 12.23 -1.28 26.82
N MET A 449 13.14 -0.57 26.16
CA MET A 449 14.21 0.15 26.83
C MET A 449 13.65 1.39 27.53
N ASN A 450 13.91 1.51 28.83
CA ASN A 450 13.42 2.61 29.64
C ASN A 450 14.08 3.98 29.37
N ASN A 451 15.19 4.01 28.63
CA ASN A 451 16.05 5.19 28.49
C ASN A 451 15.87 5.89 27.14
N ILE A 452 14.82 6.71 27.04
CA ILE A 452 14.71 7.76 26.01
C ILE A 452 15.48 9.03 26.44
N ASN A 453 15.88 9.12 27.72
CA ASN A 453 16.69 10.20 28.26
C ASN A 453 18.08 9.67 28.59
N ASN A 454 19.01 9.83 27.64
CA ASN A 454 20.35 10.37 27.83
C ASN A 454 21.11 10.08 26.54
N GLY A 455 21.64 11.14 25.93
CA GLY A 455 22.52 10.98 24.78
C GLY A 455 23.79 10.28 25.22
N ASP A 456 23.88 8.98 24.95
CA ASP A 456 25.16 8.30 24.80
C ASP A 456 24.98 7.08 23.88
N PRO A 457 25.69 6.99 22.74
CA PRO A 457 25.65 5.83 21.85
C PRO A 457 26.62 4.71 22.27
N ALA A 458 27.04 4.68 23.54
CA ALA A 458 28.08 3.78 24.01
C ALA A 458 27.52 2.52 24.67
N GLY A 459 27.72 1.40 23.98
CA GLY A 459 28.06 0.13 24.63
C GLY A 459 26.89 -0.69 25.15
N VAL A 460 26.23 -1.41 24.26
CA VAL A 460 26.09 -2.88 24.18
C VAL A 460 25.25 -3.08 22.93
N ASP A 461 25.72 -3.90 21.98
CA ASP A 461 25.03 -4.17 20.71
C ASP A 461 24.32 -5.53 20.79
N PRO A 462 23.06 -5.59 21.28
CA PRO A 462 22.25 -6.81 21.22
C PRO A 462 21.62 -7.03 19.83
N ALA A 463 21.79 -6.10 18.87
CA ALA A 463 21.24 -6.23 17.52
C ALA A 463 22.04 -7.21 16.64
N LEU A 464 23.34 -7.40 16.93
CA LEU A 464 24.22 -8.29 16.17
C LEU A 464 23.77 -9.76 16.13
N GLY A 465 23.26 -10.33 17.22
CA GLY A 465 22.90 -11.75 17.28
C GLY A 465 21.66 -12.13 16.46
N PHE A 466 20.66 -11.22 16.36
CA PHE A 466 19.46 -11.43 15.57
C PHE A 466 19.67 -11.06 14.10
N VAL A 467 20.41 -9.97 13.82
CA VAL A 467 20.79 -9.62 12.45
C VAL A 467 21.62 -10.75 11.84
N GLU A 468 22.58 -11.35 12.54
CA GLU A 468 23.34 -12.49 12.00
C GLU A 468 22.46 -13.73 11.72
N LYS A 469 21.51 -14.07 12.60
CA LYS A 469 20.59 -15.21 12.37
C LYS A 469 19.63 -14.95 11.21
N VAL A 470 19.08 -13.75 11.09
CA VAL A 470 18.15 -13.39 10.01
C VAL A 470 18.87 -13.16 8.68
N THR A 471 20.06 -12.58 8.69
CA THR A 471 20.92 -12.47 7.50
C THR A 471 21.36 -13.86 7.02
N LYS A 472 21.61 -14.82 7.92
CA LYS A 472 21.81 -16.23 7.52
C LYS A 472 20.58 -16.83 6.86
N VAL A 473 19.38 -16.60 7.40
CA VAL A 473 18.12 -17.09 6.78
C VAL A 473 17.84 -16.42 5.43
N GLN A 474 18.16 -15.14 5.25
CA GLN A 474 18.05 -14.45 3.96
C GLN A 474 19.12 -14.88 2.96
N GLN A 475 20.34 -15.15 3.41
CA GLN A 475 21.41 -15.71 2.57
C GLN A 475 21.11 -17.16 2.14
N GLU A 476 20.45 -17.95 2.99
CA GLU A 476 19.91 -19.26 2.62
C GLU A 476 18.74 -19.14 1.64
N TYR A 477 17.86 -18.15 1.79
CA TYR A 477 16.78 -17.87 0.85
C TYR A 477 17.30 -17.44 -0.53
N ALA A 478 18.31 -16.58 -0.58
CA ALA A 478 18.95 -16.14 -1.83
C ALA A 478 19.77 -17.25 -2.51
N LYS A 479 20.30 -18.23 -1.75
CA LYS A 479 21.01 -19.40 -2.29
C LYS A 479 20.07 -20.46 -2.88
N ASN A 480 18.81 -20.46 -2.49
CA ASN A 480 17.80 -21.45 -2.93
C ASN A 480 16.88 -20.92 -4.04
N GLN A 481 17.15 -19.72 -4.59
CA GLN A 481 16.44 -19.12 -5.73
C GLN A 481 17.28 -19.07 -7.02
N VAL A 482 18.35 -19.87 -7.11
CA VAL A 482 19.13 -20.09 -8.35
C VAL A 482 18.68 -21.37 -9.02
#